data_AF-A0A2N0PZ16-F1
#
_entry.id   AF-A0A2N0PZ16-F1
#
_cell.length_a   1.000
_cell.length_b   1.000
_cell.length_c   1.000
_cell.angle_alpha   90.00
_cell.angle_beta   90.00
_cell.angle_gamma   90.00
#
_symmetry.space_group_name_H-M   'P 1'
#
loop_
_entity.id
_entity.type
_entity.pdbx_description
1 polymer ?
#
loop_
_entity_poly.entity_id
_entity_poly.type
_entity_poly.pdbx_seq_one_letter_code
_entity_poly.pdbx_strand_id
1 'polypeptide(L)'
;METFLSQNGLSLVENENKFRSIITNKKIDIGKTIIISHPLISFPILTYNKIRCDQCLKKKENNLQTCSKCQRVYYCDRSCQKSSWISHHKLLCPLYKKSKNNMDEEMLKRVTILIEKFFNNNNNNNENYLFETFLKLMTHRTEQSI
;
A
#
# COMPACT_ATOMS: atom_id res chain seq x y z
N MET A 1 3.43 11.81 -13.60
CA MET A 1 4.44 10.73 -13.70
C MET A 1 5.57 11.07 -14.66
N GLU A 2 5.27 11.42 -15.90
CA GLU A 2 6.27 11.76 -16.92
C GLU A 2 7.18 12.93 -16.54
N THR A 3 6.66 13.96 -15.86
CA THR A 3 7.46 15.09 -15.36
C THR A 3 8.56 14.64 -14.39
N PHE A 4 8.22 13.76 -13.44
CA PHE A 4 9.18 13.19 -12.48
C PHE A 4 10.25 12.37 -13.19
N LEU A 5 9.84 11.53 -14.17
CA LEU A 5 10.78 10.72 -14.94
C LEU A 5 11.74 11.61 -15.73
N SER A 6 11.22 12.59 -16.46
CA SER A 6 12.01 13.53 -17.27
C SER A 6 13.03 14.30 -16.43
N GLN A 7 12.62 14.86 -15.29
CA GLN A 7 13.52 15.54 -14.35
C GLN A 7 14.67 14.64 -13.86
N ASN A 8 14.44 13.33 -13.79
CA ASN A 8 15.44 12.36 -13.36
C ASN A 8 16.23 11.74 -14.51
N GLY A 9 16.01 12.16 -15.77
CA GLY A 9 16.66 11.60 -16.96
C GLY A 9 16.17 10.19 -17.30
N LEU A 10 14.89 9.95 -17.04
CA LEU A 10 14.17 8.72 -17.32
C LEU A 10 13.03 9.00 -18.30
N SER A 11 12.70 8.02 -19.13
CA SER A 11 11.57 8.05 -20.05
C SER A 11 10.72 6.80 -19.89
N LEU A 12 9.39 6.98 -19.96
CA LEU A 12 8.46 5.86 -20.11
C LEU A 12 8.35 5.53 -21.61
N VAL A 13 8.51 4.25 -21.96
CA VAL A 13 8.43 3.75 -23.33
C VAL A 13 7.49 2.56 -23.37
N GLU A 14 6.65 2.50 -24.39
CA GLU A 14 5.79 1.36 -24.68
C GLU A 14 6.43 0.49 -25.77
N ASN A 15 6.41 -0.82 -25.55
CA ASN A 15 6.90 -1.82 -26.49
C ASN A 15 5.83 -2.87 -26.70
N GLU A 16 5.60 -3.27 -27.94
CA GLU A 16 4.57 -4.24 -28.31
C GLU A 16 4.70 -5.58 -27.57
N ASN A 17 5.93 -6.00 -27.25
CA ASN A 17 6.22 -7.29 -26.61
C ASN A 17 6.53 -7.20 -25.11
N LYS A 18 6.87 -6.00 -24.60
CA LYS A 18 7.30 -5.78 -23.21
C LYS A 18 6.43 -4.77 -22.45
N PHE A 19 5.34 -4.32 -23.06
CA PHE A 19 4.44 -3.30 -22.54
C PHE A 19 5.22 -2.04 -22.10
N ARG A 20 4.87 -1.45 -20.96
CA ARG A 20 5.49 -0.23 -20.44
C ARG A 20 6.83 -0.52 -19.76
N SER A 21 7.86 0.21 -20.17
CA SER A 21 9.22 0.15 -19.63
C SER A 21 9.72 1.56 -19.28
N ILE A 22 10.58 1.66 -18.26
CA ILE A 22 11.30 2.89 -17.95
C ILE A 22 12.73 2.74 -18.47
N ILE A 23 13.16 3.63 -19.34
CA ILE A 23 14.53 3.69 -19.86
C ILE A 23 15.25 4.92 -19.32
N THR A 24 16.58 4.90 -19.36
CA THR A 24 17.40 6.06 -19.02
C THR A 24 17.90 6.77 -20.27
N ASN A 25 17.92 8.10 -20.22
CA ASN A 25 18.42 8.96 -21.30
C ASN A 25 19.84 9.46 -21.02
N LYS A 26 20.45 9.02 -19.92
CA LYS A 26 21.80 9.44 -19.49
C LYS A 26 22.53 8.29 -18.82
N LYS A 27 23.86 8.41 -18.74
CA LYS A 27 24.66 7.47 -17.95
C LYS A 27 24.28 7.57 -16.46
N ILE A 28 24.13 6.41 -15.81
CA ILE A 28 23.87 6.31 -14.37
C ILE A 28 25.13 5.72 -13.72
N ASP A 29 25.69 6.47 -12.77
CA ASP A 29 26.86 6.02 -12.02
C ASP A 29 26.50 4.92 -11.03
N ILE A 30 27.47 4.05 -10.74
CA ILE A 30 27.32 2.95 -9.80
C ILE A 30 26.97 3.51 -8.41
N GLY A 31 25.99 2.89 -7.76
CA GLY A 31 25.52 3.29 -6.43
C GLY A 31 24.48 4.41 -6.41
N LYS A 32 24.12 4.99 -7.56
CA LYS A 32 23.10 6.03 -7.64
C LYS A 32 21.69 5.47 -7.51
N THR A 33 20.87 6.08 -6.65
CA THR A 33 19.44 5.77 -6.57
C THR A 33 18.69 6.36 -7.77
N ILE A 34 17.96 5.50 -8.49
CA ILE A 34 17.24 5.88 -9.73
C ILE A 34 15.80 6.28 -9.41
N ILE A 35 15.09 5.49 -8.60
CA ILE A 35 13.71 5.74 -8.17
C ILE A 35 13.57 5.30 -6.72
N ILE A 36 12.86 6.11 -5.93
CA ILE A 36 12.29 5.69 -4.64
C ILE A 36 10.78 5.70 -4.81
N SER A 37 10.15 4.56 -4.60
CA SER A 37 8.69 4.43 -4.64
C SER A 37 8.18 4.00 -3.27
N HIS A 38 7.33 4.82 -2.67
CA HIS A 38 6.64 4.45 -1.44
C HIS A 38 5.38 3.65 -1.78
N PRO A 39 5.06 2.59 -1.02
CA PRO A 39 3.86 1.82 -1.29
C PRO A 39 2.62 2.71 -1.09
N LEU A 40 1.64 2.58 -2.00
CA LEU A 40 0.35 3.28 -1.86
C LEU A 40 -0.34 2.91 -0.54
N ILE A 41 -0.29 1.62 -0.21
CA ILE A 41 -0.83 1.05 1.01
C ILE A 41 0.13 -0.03 1.52
N SER A 42 0.19 -0.21 2.84
CA SER A 42 0.98 -1.27 3.45
C SER A 42 0.33 -1.75 4.74
N PHE A 43 0.34 -3.06 4.96
CA PHE A 43 -0.20 -3.69 6.16
C PHE A 43 0.52 -5.03 6.43
N PRO A 44 0.57 -5.51 7.69
CA PRO A 44 1.13 -6.82 7.97
C PRO A 44 0.23 -7.92 7.40
N ILE A 45 0.83 -8.87 6.69
CA ILE A 45 0.15 -10.10 6.31
C ILE A 45 -0.09 -10.94 7.57
N LEU A 46 -1.19 -11.68 7.62
CA LEU A 46 -1.63 -12.45 8.79
C LEU A 46 -0.57 -13.39 9.36
N THR A 47 0.30 -13.95 8.52
CA THR A 47 1.41 -14.82 8.95
C THR A 47 2.43 -14.12 9.84
N TYR A 48 2.55 -12.78 9.73
CA TYR A 48 3.51 -11.96 10.46
C TYR A 48 2.85 -10.96 11.43
N ASN A 49 1.54 -11.07 11.66
CA ASN A 49 0.79 -10.14 12.51
C ASN A 49 1.29 -10.12 13.96
N LYS A 50 1.83 -11.23 14.48
CA LYS A 50 2.34 -11.35 15.85
C LYS A 50 3.69 -10.67 16.08
N ILE A 51 4.41 -10.33 15.01
CA ILE A 51 5.75 -9.74 15.10
C ILE A 51 5.82 -8.32 14.55
N ARG A 52 4.72 -7.77 14.01
CA ARG A 52 4.67 -6.41 13.47
C ARG A 52 3.42 -5.69 13.97
N CYS A 53 3.58 -4.41 14.27
CA CYS A 53 2.47 -3.53 14.61
C CYS A 53 1.56 -3.30 13.39
N ASP A 54 0.25 -3.47 13.56
CA ASP A 54 -0.76 -3.24 12.51
C ASP A 54 -0.91 -1.76 12.11
N GLN A 55 -0.34 -0.83 12.91
CA GLN A 55 -0.34 0.60 12.59
C GLN A 55 0.98 1.09 11.98
N CYS A 56 2.11 0.84 12.63
CA CYS A 56 3.39 1.43 12.25
C CYS A 56 4.33 0.45 11.54
N LEU A 57 3.91 -0.81 11.38
CA LEU A 57 4.64 -1.91 10.72
C LEU A 57 5.99 -2.28 11.34
N LYS A 58 6.42 -1.58 12.40
CA LYS A 58 7.66 -1.88 13.12
C LYS A 58 7.63 -3.31 13.64
N LYS A 59 8.74 -4.02 13.42
CA LYS A 59 8.95 -5.36 13.95
C LYS A 59 9.17 -5.27 15.46
N LYS A 60 8.50 -6.13 16.21
CA LYS A 60 8.68 -6.30 17.66
C LYS A 60 8.42 -7.77 17.96
N GLU A 61 9.48 -8.49 18.33
CA GLU A 61 9.39 -9.94 18.54
C GLU A 61 8.64 -10.29 19.83
N ASN A 62 8.75 -9.44 20.85
CA ASN A 62 8.06 -9.57 22.13
C ASN A 62 7.32 -8.27 22.49
N ASN A 63 6.27 -8.34 23.31
CA ASN A 63 5.55 -7.19 23.86
C ASN A 63 4.67 -6.39 22.86
N LEU A 64 4.05 -7.04 21.88
CA LEU A 64 2.92 -6.43 21.17
C LEU A 64 1.62 -6.71 21.92
N GLN A 65 0.77 -5.69 22.01
CA GLN A 65 -0.56 -5.76 22.61
C GLN A 65 -1.57 -6.18 21.54
N THR A 66 -2.36 -7.22 21.82
CA THR A 66 -3.42 -7.66 20.90
C THR A 66 -4.69 -6.84 21.08
N CYS A 67 -5.45 -6.64 20.01
CA CYS A 67 -6.79 -6.08 20.13
C CYS A 67 -7.68 -7.03 20.95
N SER A 68 -8.20 -6.57 22.09
CA SER A 68 -9.03 -7.41 22.97
C SER A 68 -10.33 -7.91 22.32
N LYS A 69 -10.86 -7.18 21.33
CA LYS A 69 -12.14 -7.51 20.67
C LYS A 69 -12.02 -8.59 19.60
N CYS A 70 -11.00 -8.51 18.74
CA CYS A 70 -10.83 -9.49 17.65
C CYS A 70 -9.69 -10.47 17.88
N GLN A 71 -8.71 -10.14 18.74
CA GLN A 71 -7.52 -10.94 19.03
C GLN A 71 -6.66 -11.33 17.82
N ARG A 72 -6.83 -10.64 16.67
CA ARG A 72 -6.12 -10.94 15.41
C ARG A 72 -5.07 -9.92 14.99
N VAL A 73 -5.07 -8.73 15.58
CA VAL A 73 -4.12 -7.66 15.23
C VAL A 73 -3.38 -7.20 16.48
N TYR A 74 -2.14 -6.75 16.27
CA TYR A 74 -1.18 -6.51 17.33
C TYR A 74 -0.58 -5.11 17.18
N TYR A 75 -0.30 -4.46 18.31
CA TYR A 75 0.12 -3.07 18.37
C TYR A 75 1.32 -2.88 19.29
N CYS A 76 2.15 -1.87 19.02
CA CYS A 76 3.23 -1.51 19.93
C CYS A 76 2.71 -1.12 21.32
N ASP A 77 1.61 -0.37 21.33
CA ASP A 77 0.99 0.25 22.49
C ASP A 77 -0.44 0.75 22.17
N ARG A 78 -1.08 1.37 23.16
CA ARG A 78 -2.42 1.96 23.05
C ARG A 78 -2.51 3.12 22.04
N SER A 79 -1.40 3.82 21.78
CA SER A 79 -1.38 4.90 20.78
C SER A 79 -1.57 4.31 19.38
N CYS A 80 -0.78 3.29 19.04
CA CYS A 80 -0.90 2.56 17.77
C CYS A 80 -2.30 1.94 17.60
N GLN A 81 -2.87 1.38 18.67
CA GLN A 81 -4.23 0.82 18.63
C GLN A 81 -5.29 1.89 18.33
N LYS A 82 -5.23 3.05 18.98
CA LYS A 82 -6.17 4.16 18.74
C LYS A 82 -6.05 4.69 17.31
N SER A 83 -4.84 4.90 16.82
CA SER A 83 -4.60 5.36 15.45
C SER A 83 -5.13 4.36 14.44
N SER A 84 -4.85 3.06 14.62
CA SER A 84 -5.37 1.98 13.77
C SER A 84 -6.89 1.91 13.78
N TRP A 85 -7.52 2.10 14.94
CA TRP A 85 -8.98 2.13 15.08
C TRP A 85 -9.61 3.22 14.21
N ILE A 86 -9.04 4.43 14.25
CA ILE A 86 -9.51 5.57 13.44
C ILE A 86 -9.20 5.35 11.96
N SER A 87 -8.10 4.67 11.62
CA SER A 87 -7.68 4.55 10.23
C SER A 87 -8.36 3.45 9.43
N HIS A 88 -8.49 2.26 9.96
CA HIS A 88 -9.01 1.11 9.20
C HIS A 88 -9.61 0.03 10.09
N HIS A 89 -9.11 -0.14 11.32
CA HIS A 89 -9.43 -1.29 12.14
C HIS A 89 -10.88 -1.30 12.64
N LYS A 90 -11.54 -0.14 12.82
CA LYS A 90 -12.96 -0.09 13.23
C LYS A 90 -13.88 -0.88 12.29
N LEU A 91 -13.63 -0.80 10.98
CA LEU A 91 -14.40 -1.49 9.94
C LEU A 91 -14.04 -2.98 9.82
N LEU A 92 -12.76 -3.30 10.04
CA LEU A 92 -12.23 -4.66 9.86
C LEU A 92 -12.43 -5.55 11.10
N CYS A 93 -12.40 -4.97 12.29
CA CYS A 93 -12.47 -5.69 13.57
C CYS A 93 -13.67 -6.65 13.68
N PRO A 94 -14.89 -6.30 13.24
CA PRO A 94 -16.03 -7.23 13.27
C PRO A 94 -15.89 -8.43 12.34
N LEU A 95 -15.17 -8.28 11.22
CA LEU A 95 -14.98 -9.34 10.22
C LEU A 95 -14.06 -10.43 10.76
N TYR A 96 -13.04 -10.03 11.52
CA TYR A 96 -12.11 -10.94 12.19
C TYR A 96 -12.77 -11.87 13.19
N LYS A 97 -13.92 -11.46 13.76
CA LYS A 97 -14.70 -12.29 14.68
C LYS A 97 -15.58 -13.32 13.95
N LYS A 98 -16.00 -13.02 12.72
CA LYS A 98 -16.94 -13.83 11.92
C LYS A 98 -16.26 -14.82 10.96
N SER A 99 -15.01 -14.56 10.58
CA SER A 99 -14.32 -15.28 9.51
C SER A 99 -13.84 -16.69 9.88
N LYS A 100 -14.23 -17.69 9.08
CA LYS A 100 -13.48 -18.95 8.88
C LYS A 100 -12.29 -18.64 7.96
N ASN A 101 -11.17 -18.15 8.51
CA ASN A 101 -9.85 -18.01 7.85
C ASN A 101 -9.82 -17.80 6.32
N ASN A 102 -10.67 -16.94 5.75
CA ASN A 102 -10.55 -16.55 4.34
C ASN A 102 -9.61 -15.35 4.25
N MET A 103 -8.32 -15.65 4.07
CA MET A 103 -7.24 -14.66 4.02
C MET A 103 -7.43 -13.66 2.87
N ASP A 104 -7.94 -14.11 1.72
CA ASP A 104 -8.10 -13.29 0.53
C ASP A 104 -9.19 -12.23 0.72
N GLU A 105 -10.33 -12.59 1.30
CA GLU A 105 -11.41 -11.65 1.60
C GLU A 105 -10.97 -10.57 2.60
N GLU A 106 -10.20 -10.96 3.62
CA GLU A 106 -9.61 -10.00 4.57
C GLU A 106 -8.64 -9.04 3.87
N MET A 107 -7.73 -9.57 3.05
CA MET A 107 -6.74 -8.76 2.35
C MET A 107 -7.42 -7.78 1.39
N LEU A 108 -8.39 -8.23 0.60
CA LEU A 108 -9.15 -7.37 -0.32
C LEU A 108 -9.86 -6.24 0.42
N LYS A 109 -10.55 -6.53 1.53
CA LYS A 109 -11.23 -5.49 2.32
C LYS A 109 -10.25 -4.49 2.94
N ARG A 110 -9.10 -4.96 3.44
CA ARG A 110 -8.02 -4.07 3.92
C ARG A 110 -7.53 -3.14 2.82
N VAL A 111 -7.26 -3.70 1.63
CA VAL A 111 -6.82 -2.94 0.45
C VAL A 111 -7.86 -1.87 0.09
N THR A 112 -9.13 -2.23 -0.03
CA THR A 112 -10.22 -1.30 -0.36
C THR A 112 -10.29 -0.13 0.62
N ILE A 113 -10.35 -0.40 1.92
CA ILE A 113 -10.50 0.66 2.95
C ILE A 113 -9.30 1.61 2.96
N LEU A 114 -8.08 1.07 2.84
CA LEU A 114 -6.87 1.88 2.86
C LEU A 114 -6.75 2.74 1.60
N ILE A 115 -7.16 2.22 0.44
CA ILE A 115 -7.21 2.95 -0.82
C ILE A 115 -8.25 4.07 -0.76
N GLU A 116 -9.49 3.78 -0.32
CA GLU A 116 -10.54 4.78 -0.14
C GLU A 116 -10.10 5.91 0.79
N LYS A 117 -9.45 5.56 1.91
CA LYS A 117 -8.91 6.55 2.83
C LYS A 117 -7.78 7.37 2.21
N PHE A 118 -6.87 6.74 1.48
CA PHE A 118 -5.83 7.44 0.75
C PHE A 118 -6.44 8.46 -0.22
N PHE A 119 -7.49 8.07 -0.96
CA PHE A 119 -8.18 8.97 -1.88
C PHE A 119 -8.88 10.13 -1.16
N ASN A 120 -9.66 9.86 -0.11
CA ASN A 120 -10.37 10.89 0.64
C ASN A 120 -9.41 11.92 1.29
N ASN A 121 -8.23 11.48 1.73
CA ASN A 121 -7.22 12.37 2.29
C ASN A 121 -6.49 13.21 1.22
N ASN A 122 -6.37 12.72 -0.02
CA ASN A 122 -5.64 13.39 -1.10
C ASN A 122 -6.51 14.25 -2.02
N ASN A 123 -7.84 14.22 -1.89
CA ASN A 123 -8.75 15.13 -2.62
C ASN A 123 -8.46 16.64 -2.36
N ASN A 124 -7.54 16.97 -1.45
CA ASN A 124 -7.06 18.33 -1.20
C ASN A 124 -5.70 18.66 -1.83
N ASN A 125 -4.99 17.71 -2.47
CA ASN A 125 -3.65 17.91 -3.05
C ASN A 125 -3.54 17.29 -4.46
N ASN A 126 -3.64 18.13 -5.49
CA ASN A 126 -3.63 17.77 -6.91
C ASN A 126 -2.28 17.26 -7.47
N GLU A 127 -1.23 17.09 -6.64
CA GLU A 127 0.13 16.75 -7.10
C GLU A 127 0.64 15.38 -6.61
N ASN A 128 -0.24 14.46 -6.24
CA ASN A 128 0.22 13.15 -5.74
C ASN A 128 0.53 12.17 -6.90
N TYR A 129 1.80 12.04 -7.27
CA TYR A 129 2.27 11.08 -8.29
C TYR A 129 1.78 9.64 -8.07
N LEU A 130 1.64 9.20 -6.81
CA LEU A 130 1.18 7.85 -6.47
C LEU A 130 -0.30 7.64 -6.85
N PHE A 131 -1.10 8.69 -6.72
CA PHE A 131 -2.52 8.69 -7.12
C PHE A 131 -2.66 8.48 -8.63
N GLU A 132 -1.95 9.28 -9.44
CA GLU A 132 -1.95 9.15 -10.90
C GLU A 132 -1.46 7.78 -11.36
N THR A 133 -0.41 7.26 -10.72
CA THR A 133 0.16 5.95 -11.08
C THR A 133 -0.83 4.82 -10.80
N PHE A 134 -1.53 4.85 -9.66
CA PHE A 134 -2.52 3.83 -9.32
C PHE A 134 -3.72 3.84 -10.28
N LEU A 135 -4.26 5.01 -10.62
CA LEU A 135 -5.37 5.11 -11.58
C LEU A 135 -4.96 4.61 -12.98
N LYS A 136 -3.74 4.94 -13.44
CA LYS A 136 -3.14 4.41 -14.69
C LYS A 136 -2.75 2.93 -14.64
N LEU A 137 -2.82 2.26 -13.48
CA LEU A 137 -2.73 0.79 -13.41
C LEU A 137 -4.08 0.14 -13.68
N MET A 138 -5.19 0.82 -13.36
CA MET A 138 -6.55 0.31 -13.57
C MET A 138 -6.99 0.40 -15.04
N THR A 139 -6.36 1.25 -15.86
CA THR A 139 -6.65 1.39 -17.30
C THR A 139 -6.23 0.17 -18.14
N HIS A 140 -5.35 -0.69 -17.62
CA HIS A 140 -4.98 -1.95 -18.28
C HIS A 140 -6.16 -2.93 -18.36
N ARG A 141 -7.12 -2.81 -17.44
CA ARG A 141 -8.29 -3.71 -17.39
C ARG A 141 -9.30 -3.43 -18.50
N THR A 142 -9.43 -2.17 -18.92
CA THR A 142 -10.30 -1.79 -20.04
C THR A 142 -9.74 -2.21 -21.39
N GLU A 143 -8.41 -2.31 -21.52
CA GLU A 143 -7.73 -2.70 -22.76
C GLU A 143 -7.57 -4.23 -22.91
N GLN A 144 -7.67 -4.99 -21.81
CA GLN A 144 -7.62 -6.45 -21.80
C GLN A 144 -9.00 -7.12 -21.95
N SER A 145 -10.06 -6.33 -22.17
CA SER A 145 -11.41 -6.82 -22.43
C SER A 145 -11.60 -7.04 -23.93
N ILE A 146 -10.95 -8.07 -24.48
CA ILE A 146 -11.22 -8.63 -25.82
C ILE A 146 -11.59 -10.10 -25.64
#